data_AF-A0A4Y2L7J2-F1
#
_entry.id   AF-A0A4Y2L7J2-F1
#
_cell.length_a   1.000
_cell.length_b   1.000
_cell.length_c   1.000
_cell.angle_alpha   90.00
_cell.angle_beta   90.00
_cell.angle_gamma   90.00
#
_symmetry.space_group_name_H-M   'P 1'
#
loop_
_entity.id
_entity.type
_entity.pdbx_description
1 polymer ?
#
loop_
_entity_poly.entity_id
_entity_poly.type
_entity_poly.pdbx_seq_one_letter_code
_entity_poly.pdbx_strand_id
1 'polypeptide(L)' 'MDVGFQVNIDALSLLVLRYMRKDGTLRFGDFVLCILHLMVAFGTFEKKDLLQNGFVKTTLSEWLQASLQC' A
#
# COMPACT_ATOMS: atom_id res chain seq x y z
N MET A 1 19.01 -0.20 -10.08
CA MET A 1 18.63 1.06 -9.41
C MET A 1 17.47 0.69 -8.51
N ASP A 2 17.70 0.62 -7.21
CA ASP A 2 16.67 0.26 -6.23
C ASP A 2 15.65 1.40 -6.13
N VAL A 3 14.65 1.35 -6.99
CA VAL A 3 13.48 2.23 -6.92
C VAL A 3 12.52 1.60 -5.91
N GLY A 4 12.35 2.24 -4.75
CA GLY A 4 11.62 1.71 -3.59
C GLY A 4 10.30 1.01 -3.93
N PHE A 5 9.24 1.77 -4.19
CA PHE A 5 7.93 1.21 -4.59
C PHE A 5 7.60 1.64 -6.02
N GLN A 6 7.21 0.68 -6.85
CA GLN A 6 6.60 0.94 -8.14
C GLN A 6 5.10 0.64 -8.05
N VAL A 7 4.30 1.65 -8.36
CA VAL A 7 2.83 1.56 -8.35
C VAL A 7 2.30 2.10 -9.68
N ASN A 8 1.15 1.57 -10.12
CA ASN A 8 0.49 2.10 -11.30
C ASN A 8 -0.14 3.48 -11.01
N ILE A 9 -0.60 4.14 -12.08
CA ILE A 9 -1.13 5.51 -11.96
C ILE A 9 -2.42 5.59 -11.13
N ASP A 10 -3.22 4.52 -11.12
CA ASP A 10 -4.47 4.47 -10.36
C ASP A 10 -4.19 4.42 -8.86
N ALA A 11 -3.27 3.54 -8.43
CA ALA A 11 -2.82 3.48 -7.05
C ALA A 11 -2.14 4.78 -6.63
N LEU A 12 -1.27 5.36 -7.47
CA LEU A 12 -0.64 6.65 -7.19
C LEU A 12 -1.67 7.76 -6.99
N SER A 13 -2.72 7.79 -7.82
CA SER A 13 -3.80 8.77 -7.70
C SER A 13 -4.55 8.64 -6.38
N LEU A 14 -4.79 7.41 -5.90
CA LEU A 14 -5.37 7.17 -4.58
C LEU A 14 -4.46 7.63 -3.44
N LEU A 15 -3.15 7.41 -3.54
CA LEU A 15 -2.18 7.88 -2.55
C LEU A 15 -2.14 9.41 -2.51
N VAL A 16 -2.14 10.07 -3.67
CA VAL A 16 -2.23 11.53 -3.77
C VAL A 16 -3.51 12.03 -3.10
N LEU A 17 -4.66 11.45 -3.45
CA LEU A 17 -5.95 11.82 -2.86
C LEU A 17 -5.99 11.64 -1.33
N ARG A 18 -5.31 10.61 -0.81
CA ARG A 18 -5.35 10.23 0.61
C ARG A 18 -4.38 11.01 1.48
N TYR A 19 -3.19 11.34 0.98
CA TYR A 19 -2.08 11.90 1.77
C TYR A 19 -1.69 13.32 1.38
N MET A 20 -1.95 13.76 0.15
CA MET A 20 -1.67 15.15 -0.25
C MET A 20 -2.80 16.08 0.17
N ARG A 21 -2.44 17.33 0.43
CA ARG A 21 -3.41 18.40 0.69
C ARG A 21 -3.93 19.01 -0.60
N LYS A 22 -5.02 19.76 -0.46
CA LYS A 22 -5.65 20.53 -1.54
C LYS A 22 -4.74 21.58 -2.17
N ASP A 23 -3.71 22.03 -1.43
CA ASP A 23 -2.69 22.96 -1.93
C ASP A 23 -1.56 22.27 -2.71
N GLY A 24 -1.63 20.95 -2.89
CA GLY A 24 -0.62 20.16 -3.58
C GLY A 24 0.62 19.86 -2.73
N THR A 25 0.61 20.16 -1.43
CA THR A 25 1.73 19.82 -0.53
C THR A 25 1.54 18.46 0.14
N LEU A 26 2.66 17.79 0.40
CA LEU A 26 2.72 16.56 1.20
C LEU A 26 3.60 16.83 2.44
N ARG A 27 3.06 16.67 3.65
CA ARG A 27 3.91 16.79 4.84
C ARG A 27 4.75 15.54 4.98
N PHE A 28 5.92 15.70 5.61
CA PHE A 28 6.80 14.58 5.91
C PHE A 28 6.11 13.44 6.68
N GLY A 29 5.27 13.76 7.68
CA GLY A 29 4.53 12.73 8.41
C GLY A 29 3.56 11.93 7.54
N ASP A 30 2.84 12.61 6.64
CA ASP A 30 1.91 11.98 5.68
C ASP A 30 2.69 11.12 4.66
N PHE A 31 3.88 11.59 4.24
CA PHE A 31 4.80 10.82 3.40
C PHE A 31 5.28 9.54 4.08
N VAL A 32 5.79 9.63 5.32
CA VAL A 32 6.28 8.47 6.08
C VAL A 32 5.16 7.45 6.29
N LEU A 33 3.95 7.92 6.62
CA LEU A 33 2.78 7.05 6.80
C LEU A 33 2.41 6.33 5.50
N CYS A 34 2.41 7.04 4.37
CA CYS A 34 2.17 6.45 3.04
C CYS A 34 3.17 5.32 2.73
N ILE A 35 4.46 5.56 2.97
CA ILE A 35 5.50 4.56 2.77
C ILE A 35 5.33 3.36 3.70
N LEU A 36 4.98 3.59 4.98
CA LEU A 36 4.75 2.51 5.93
C LEU A 36 3.58 1.62 5.51
N HIS A 37 2.46 2.22 5.07
CA HIS A 37 1.31 1.47 4.59
C HIS A 37 1.61 0.68 3.32
N LEU A 38 2.38 1.24 2.37
CA LEU A 38 2.85 0.50 1.19
C LEU A 38 3.73 -0.70 1.60
N MET A 39 4.66 -0.51 2.54
CA MET A 39 5.51 -1.58 3.03
C MET A 39 4.70 -2.73 3.67
N VAL A 40 3.71 -2.39 4.50
CA VAL A 40 2.83 -3.38 5.13
C VAL A 40 1.97 -4.10 4.09
N ALA A 41 1.38 -3.38 3.13
CA ALA A 41 0.53 -3.96 2.10
C ALA A 41 1.29 -4.95 1.20
N PHE A 42 2.44 -4.52 0.66
CA PHE A 42 3.28 -5.38 -0.18
C PHE A 42 3.82 -6.58 0.62
N GLY A 43 4.36 -6.34 1.82
CA GLY A 43 4.87 -7.42 2.66
C GLY A 43 3.81 -8.42 3.11
N THR A 44 2.56 -7.97 3.31
CA THR A 44 1.43 -8.86 3.63
C THR A 44 1.02 -9.69 2.42
N PHE A 45 1.03 -9.11 1.23
CA PHE A 45 0.73 -9.81 -0.01
C PHE A 45 1.79 -10.87 -0.32
N GLU A 46 3.08 -10.50 -0.29
CA GLU A 46 4.20 -11.40 -0.58
C GLU A 46 4.26 -12.61 0.37
N LYS A 47 3.94 -12.41 1.65
CA LYS A 47 3.85 -13.52 2.63
C LYS A 47 2.72 -14.51 2.31
N LYS A 48 1.68 -14.07 1.61
CA LYS A 48 0.53 -14.91 1.24
C LYS A 48 0.67 -15.51 -0.17
N ASP A 49 1.30 -14.81 -1.11
CA ASP A 49 1.54 -15.29 -2.47
C ASP A 49 2.86 -16.06 -2.58
N LEU A 50 2.94 -17.21 -1.91
CA LEU A 50 4.13 -18.06 -1.90
C LEU A 50 4.48 -18.63 -3.29
N LEU A 51 3.49 -18.69 -4.20
CA LEU A 51 3.65 -19.21 -5.56
C LEU A 51 3.92 -18.11 -6.59
N GLN A 52 3.93 -16.85 -6.19
CA GLN A 52 4.14 -15.67 -7.05
C GLN A 52 3.23 -15.66 -8.28
N ASN A 53 1.97 -16.05 -8.09
CA ASN A 53 1.00 -16.13 -9.17
C ASN A 53 0.23 -14.81 -9.37
N GLY A 54 0.47 -13.81 -8.51
CA GLY A 54 -0.15 -12.49 -8.59
C GLY A 54 -1.54 -12.40 -7.96
N PHE A 55 -2.00 -13.43 -7.24
CA PHE A 55 -3.26 -13.39 -6.51
C PHE A 55 -3.20 -14.15 -5.18
N VAL A 56 -3.93 -13.66 -4.18
CA VAL A 56 -4.03 -14.31 -2.86
C VAL A 56 -5.48 -14.68 -2.58
N LYS A 57 -5.69 -15.91 -2.06
CA LYS A 57 -6.99 -16.33 -1.55
C LYS A 57 -7.00 -16.12 -0.03
N THR A 58 -8.02 -15.44 0.46
CA THR A 58 -8.12 -15.04 1.88
C THR A 58 -9.55 -15.20 2.35
N THR A 59 -9.74 -15.57 3.62
CA THR A 59 -11.06 -15.57 4.23
C THR A 59 -11.54 -14.15 4.51
N LEU A 60 -12.84 -13.94 4.76
CA LEU A 60 -13.34 -12.61 5.12
C LEU A 60 -12.67 -12.07 6.40
N SER A 61 -12.43 -12.94 7.38
CA SER A 61 -11.78 -12.52 8.64
C SER A 61 -10.34 -12.07 8.41
N GLU A 62 -9.58 -12.81 7.60
CA GLU A 62 -8.21 -12.44 7.24
C GLU A 62 -8.16 -11.15 6.42
N TRP A 63 -9.13 -10.96 5.53
CA TRP A 63 -9.24 -9.76 4.71
C TRP A 63 -9.51 -8.53 5.58
N LEU A 64 -10.45 -8.63 6.52
CA LEU A 64 -10.75 -7.56 7.47
C LEU A 64 -9.55 -7.23 8.35
N GLN A 65 -8.85 -8.24 8.85
CA GLN A 65 -7.65 -8.03 9.65
C GLN A 65 -6.56 -7.31 8.86
N ALA A 66 -6.27 -7.72 7.63
CA ALA A 66 -5.26 -7.08 6.80
C ALA A 66 -5.64 -5.64 6.42
N SER A 67 -6.91 -5.39 6.09
CA SER A 67 -7.37 -4.08 5.60
C SER A 67 -7.46 -3.03 6.70
N LEU A 68 -7.75 -3.43 7.94
CA LEU A 68 -7.89 -2.51 9.09
C LEU A 68 -6.57 -2.26 9.83
N GLN A 69 -5.54 -3.06 9.55
CA GLN A 69 -4.18 -2.87 10.07
C GLN A 69 -3.31 -2.00 9.15
N CYS A 70 -3.81 -1.68 7.95
CA CYS A 70 -3.20 -0.74 7.00
C CYS A 70 -3.81 0.66 7.10
#